data_AF-A0A6J1Y706-F1
#
_entry.id   AF-A0A6J1Y706-F1
#
_cell.length_a   1.000
_cell.length_b   1.000
_cell.length_c   1.000
_cell.angle_alpha   90.00
_cell.angle_beta   90.00
_cell.angle_gamma   90.00
#
_symmetry.space_group_name_H-M   'P 1'
#
loop_
_entity.id
_entity.type
_entity.pdbx_description
1 polymer ?
#
loop_
_entity_poly.entity_id
_entity_poly.type
_entity_poly.pdbx_seq_one_letter_code
_entity_poly.pdbx_strand_id
1 'polypeptide(L)'
;MGPRGAAAVAVGLWVLVTAGEAADPGVTTPRRCLLSHYRSLEPRAVAAVKALRDRYEEETLSWRPRNCSFRPRRDPPRPWSCARLRLVARGLEDAQAVLSRLRSPERFPGTGPILELLAAARRDVGACLELVRPGSWKKSLRPPRTRPQTRRADSPGCHEASVIFNLLRLLTWDLRLVADSGPCL
;
A
#
# COMPACT_ATOMS: atom_id res chain seq x y z
N MET A 1 41.04 -0.51 -82.78
CA MET A 1 39.61 -0.70 -83.05
C MET A 1 38.91 -0.95 -81.72
N GLY A 2 37.89 -0.14 -81.37
CA GLY A 2 36.99 -0.40 -80.23
C GLY A 2 36.13 -1.66 -80.47
N PRO A 3 35.31 -2.09 -79.49
CA PRO A 3 34.23 -1.29 -78.88
C PRO A 3 34.19 -1.40 -77.33
N ARG A 4 33.80 -0.38 -76.54
CA ARG A 4 32.45 0.09 -76.19
C ARG A 4 31.46 -1.01 -75.78
N GLY A 5 31.20 -1.09 -74.48
CA GLY A 5 30.06 -1.79 -73.88
C GLY A 5 29.80 -1.24 -72.49
N ALA A 6 28.90 -0.25 -72.38
CA ALA A 6 28.44 0.28 -71.12
C ALA A 6 27.47 -0.73 -70.48
N ALA A 7 27.75 -1.16 -69.24
CA ALA A 7 26.82 -1.93 -68.44
C ALA A 7 26.43 -1.09 -67.22
N ALA A 8 25.23 -0.54 -67.27
CA ALA A 8 24.61 0.15 -66.15
C ALA A 8 24.28 -0.87 -65.05
N VAL A 9 24.93 -0.76 -63.89
CA VAL A 9 24.56 -1.56 -62.71
C VAL A 9 23.58 -0.75 -61.89
N ALA A 10 22.33 -1.21 -61.87
CA ALA A 10 21.25 -0.64 -61.09
C ALA A 10 21.57 -0.75 -59.58
N VAL A 11 21.55 0.39 -58.88
CA VAL A 11 21.62 0.42 -57.41
C VAL A 11 20.24 0.02 -56.89
N GLY A 12 20.13 -1.21 -56.37
CA GLY A 12 18.92 -1.68 -55.70
C GLY A 12 18.73 -0.96 -54.36
N LEU A 13 17.64 -0.20 -54.25
CA LEU A 13 17.21 0.43 -53.01
C LEU A 13 16.63 -0.65 -52.08
N TRP A 14 17.39 -1.07 -51.06
CA TRP A 14 16.87 -1.95 -50.02
C TRP A 14 16.00 -1.15 -49.05
N VAL A 15 14.68 -1.17 -49.26
CA VAL A 15 13.73 -0.73 -48.25
C VAL A 15 13.58 -1.85 -47.23
N LEU A 16 14.29 -1.71 -46.10
CA LEU A 16 14.01 -2.48 -44.90
C LEU A 16 12.65 -2.02 -44.35
N VAL A 17 11.59 -2.76 -44.66
CA VAL A 17 10.32 -2.65 -43.94
C VAL A 17 10.58 -3.22 -42.55
N THR A 18 10.84 -2.35 -41.58
CA THR A 18 10.71 -2.71 -40.17
C THR A 18 9.24 -2.97 -39.92
N ALA A 19 8.86 -4.24 -39.84
CA ALA A 19 7.58 -4.64 -39.27
C ALA A 19 7.54 -4.06 -37.86
N GLY A 20 6.71 -3.03 -37.66
CA GLY A 20 6.39 -2.56 -36.33
C GLY A 20 5.72 -3.71 -35.59
N GLU A 21 6.40 -4.26 -34.59
CA GLU A 21 5.75 -5.05 -33.57
C GLU A 21 4.72 -4.14 -32.92
N ALA A 22 3.46 -4.34 -33.30
CA ALA A 22 2.33 -3.77 -32.61
C ALA A 22 2.45 -4.20 -31.15
N ALA A 23 2.80 -3.25 -30.29
CA ALA A 23 2.71 -3.43 -28.85
C ALA A 23 1.28 -3.85 -28.54
N ASP A 24 1.09 -5.13 -28.21
CA ASP A 24 -0.17 -5.69 -27.76
C ASP A 24 -0.57 -4.96 -26.46
N PRO A 25 -1.64 -4.15 -26.44
CA PRO A 25 -2.11 -3.48 -25.24
C PRO A 25 -2.98 -4.46 -24.46
N GLY A 26 -2.42 -5.61 -24.08
CA GLY A 26 -3.24 -6.75 -23.63
C GLY A 26 -2.66 -7.58 -22.49
N VAL A 27 -1.35 -7.53 -22.25
CA VAL A 27 -0.72 -8.30 -21.16
C VAL A 27 -0.22 -7.34 -20.09
N THR A 28 -1.12 -6.95 -19.18
CA THR A 28 -0.68 -6.51 -17.86
C THR A 28 0.03 -7.70 -17.22
N THR A 29 1.36 -7.64 -17.14
CA THR A 29 2.14 -8.60 -16.35
C THR A 29 1.45 -8.75 -14.99
N PRO A 30 1.20 -9.97 -14.49
CA PRO A 30 0.55 -10.15 -13.20
C PRO A 30 1.30 -9.31 -12.18
N ARG A 31 0.60 -8.40 -11.50
CA ARG A 31 1.23 -7.61 -10.43
C ARG A 31 1.76 -8.62 -9.41
N ARG A 32 3.09 -8.71 -9.32
CA ARG A 32 3.75 -9.66 -8.44
C ARG A 32 3.49 -9.23 -7.00
N CYS A 33 2.93 -10.13 -6.19
CA CYS A 33 2.83 -9.92 -4.76
C CYS A 33 4.24 -9.97 -4.15
N LEU A 34 4.81 -8.80 -3.87
CA LEU A 34 6.13 -8.64 -3.26
C LEU A 34 5.94 -7.95 -1.91
N LEU A 35 6.00 -8.73 -0.84
CA LEU A 35 5.95 -8.19 0.53
C LEU A 35 7.26 -8.41 1.30
N SER A 36 8.24 -9.10 0.69
CA SER A 36 9.46 -9.55 1.39
C SER A 36 10.27 -8.41 2.01
N HIS A 37 10.28 -7.23 1.39
CA HIS A 37 10.98 -6.05 1.93
C HIS A 37 10.31 -5.47 3.17
N TYR A 38 9.07 -5.85 3.49
CA TYR A 38 8.41 -5.43 4.72
C TYR A 38 8.66 -6.36 5.92
N ARG A 39 9.42 -7.44 5.75
CA ARG A 39 9.84 -8.30 6.87
C ARG A 39 10.73 -7.55 7.86
N SER A 40 11.51 -6.59 7.36
CA SER A 40 12.33 -5.69 8.15
C SER A 40 12.32 -4.32 7.48
N LEU A 41 11.69 -3.35 8.13
CA LEU A 41 11.74 -1.96 7.66
C LEU A 41 13.11 -1.35 7.97
N GLU A 42 13.53 -0.42 7.10
CA GLU A 42 14.72 0.38 7.33
C GLU A 42 14.65 1.10 8.69
N PRO A 43 15.73 1.07 9.51
CA PRO A 43 15.74 1.72 10.82
C PRO A 43 15.38 3.20 10.76
N ARG A 44 15.77 3.89 9.68
CA ARG A 44 15.42 5.30 9.43
C ARG A 44 13.92 5.52 9.28
N ALA A 45 13.22 4.61 8.59
CA ALA A 45 11.76 4.68 8.44
C ALA A 45 11.06 4.45 9.78
N VAL A 46 11.53 3.48 10.57
CA VAL A 46 10.99 3.21 11.92
C VAL A 46 11.19 4.42 12.84
N ALA A 47 12.37 5.04 12.79
CA ALA A 47 12.67 6.25 13.55
C ALA A 47 11.79 7.43 13.15
N ALA A 48 11.55 7.65 11.85
CA ALA A 48 10.67 8.70 11.36
C ALA A 48 9.23 8.53 11.87
N VAL A 49 8.69 7.30 11.80
CA VAL A 49 7.34 6.99 12.31
C VAL A 49 7.26 7.24 13.81
N LYS A 50 8.29 6.85 14.56
CA LYS A 50 8.38 7.11 16.00
C LYS A 50 8.42 8.62 16.29
N ALA A 51 9.25 9.37 15.57
CA ALA A 51 9.37 10.82 15.74
C ALA A 51 8.05 11.55 15.43
N LEU A 52 7.34 11.16 14.37
CA LEU A 52 6.02 11.69 14.04
C LEU A 52 5.04 11.43 15.19
N ARG A 53 4.99 10.20 15.70
CA ARG A 53 4.13 9.83 16.84
C ARG A 53 4.47 10.64 18.09
N ASP A 54 5.74 10.71 18.44
CA ASP A 54 6.20 11.39 19.66
C ASP A 54 5.90 12.89 19.58
N ARG A 55 6.08 13.50 18.40
CA ARG A 55 5.70 14.89 18.14
C ARG A 55 4.18 15.10 18.21
N TYR A 56 3.40 14.20 17.65
CA TYR A 56 1.94 14.23 17.75
C TYR A 56 1.46 14.08 19.20
N GLU A 57 2.10 13.20 19.97
CA GLU A 57 1.82 13.07 21.40
C GLU A 57 2.06 14.39 22.11
N GLU A 58 3.23 15.04 21.91
CA GLU A 58 3.56 16.34 22.48
C GLU A 58 2.52 17.43 22.15
N GLU A 59 2.16 17.59 20.88
CA GLU A 59 1.16 18.59 20.46
C GLU A 59 -0.23 18.29 21.04
N THR A 60 -0.60 17.01 21.14
CA THR A 60 -1.90 16.60 21.67
C THR A 60 -1.97 16.59 23.20
N LEU A 61 -0.88 16.71 23.96
CA LEU A 61 -0.95 16.84 25.42
C LEU A 61 -1.82 18.03 25.88
N SER A 62 -1.91 19.08 25.06
CA SER A 62 -2.73 20.29 25.33
C SER A 62 -4.23 20.09 25.07
N TRP A 63 -4.61 19.23 24.13
CA TRP A 63 -5.98 19.04 23.66
C TRP A 63 -6.40 17.56 23.60
N ARG A 64 -5.73 16.67 24.36
CA ARG A 64 -6.02 15.24 24.32
C ARG A 64 -7.52 15.08 24.61
N PRO A 65 -8.33 14.55 23.69
CA PRO A 65 -9.76 14.52 23.94
C PRO A 65 -9.96 13.51 25.06
N ARG A 66 -10.22 14.00 26.26
CA ARG A 66 -10.37 13.22 27.50
C ARG A 66 -11.45 12.13 27.37
N ASN A 67 -12.27 12.22 26.31
CA ASN A 67 -13.36 11.33 25.97
C ASN A 67 -13.06 10.35 24.82
N CYS A 68 -11.85 10.32 24.25
CA CYS A 68 -11.50 9.31 23.26
C CYS A 68 -11.31 7.96 23.94
N SER A 69 -12.12 6.97 23.59
CA SER A 69 -11.81 5.59 23.94
C SER A 69 -10.75 5.06 22.96
N PHE A 70 -9.47 5.26 23.29
CA PHE A 70 -8.39 4.58 22.57
C PHE A 70 -8.49 3.09 22.83
N ARG A 71 -9.00 2.35 21.85
CA ARG A 71 -8.89 0.90 21.83
C ARG A 71 -7.58 0.60 21.11
N PRO A 72 -6.57 0.01 21.78
CA PRO A 72 -5.47 -0.62 21.06
C PRO A 72 -6.06 -1.50 19.96
N ARG A 73 -5.47 -1.48 18.76
CA ARG A 73 -5.94 -2.34 17.66
C ARG A 73 -6.09 -3.77 18.22
N ARG A 74 -7.27 -4.38 18.07
CA ARG A 74 -7.48 -5.76 18.54
C ARG A 74 -6.40 -6.64 17.94
N ASP A 75 -5.99 -7.67 18.67
CA ASP A 75 -5.06 -8.65 18.11
C ASP A 75 -5.57 -9.11 16.76
N PRO A 76 -4.71 -9.03 15.72
CA PRO A 76 -5.14 -9.31 14.37
C PRO A 76 -5.65 -10.76 14.29
N PRO A 77 -6.63 -11.03 13.40
CA PRO A 77 -7.08 -12.40 13.13
C PRO A 77 -5.88 -13.28 12.79
N ARG A 78 -5.99 -14.61 13.02
CA ARG A 78 -4.86 -15.57 12.92
C ARG A 78 -3.92 -15.29 11.72
N PRO A 79 -2.59 -15.48 11.90
CA PRO A 79 -1.53 -15.07 10.96
C PRO A 79 -1.78 -15.42 9.49
N TRP A 80 -2.39 -16.58 9.24
CA TRP A 80 -2.54 -17.18 7.92
C TRP A 80 -3.84 -16.83 7.17
N SER A 81 -4.57 -15.78 7.57
CA SER A 81 -5.91 -15.51 6.99
C SER A 81 -5.94 -14.33 6.02
N CYS A 82 -6.67 -14.46 4.90
CA CYS A 82 -7.05 -13.35 4.01
C CYS A 82 -7.59 -12.13 4.79
N ALA A 83 -8.24 -12.37 5.94
CA ALA A 83 -8.77 -11.34 6.81
C ALA A 83 -7.68 -10.41 7.38
N ARG A 84 -6.48 -10.94 7.67
CA ARG A 84 -5.34 -10.15 8.12
C ARG A 84 -4.83 -9.24 7.02
N LEU A 85 -4.62 -9.76 5.81
CA LEU A 85 -4.18 -8.96 4.66
C LEU A 85 -5.16 -7.80 4.38
N ARG A 86 -6.47 -8.06 4.44
CA ARG A 86 -7.51 -7.01 4.30
C ARG A 86 -7.53 -6.02 5.47
N LEU A 87 -7.19 -6.45 6.68
CA LEU A 87 -7.10 -5.56 7.84
C LEU A 87 -5.90 -4.62 7.73
N VAL A 88 -4.76 -5.14 7.25
CA VAL A 88 -3.56 -4.35 6.97
C VAL A 88 -3.85 -3.36 5.85
N ALA A 89 -4.44 -3.81 4.74
CA ALA A 89 -4.84 -2.94 3.63
C ALA A 89 -5.67 -1.75 4.11
N ARG A 90 -6.76 -2.00 4.85
CA ARG A 90 -7.58 -0.93 5.45
C ARG A 90 -6.81 -0.04 6.40
N GLY A 91 -5.91 -0.61 7.21
CA GLY A 91 -5.06 0.19 8.09
C GLY A 91 -4.12 1.14 7.34
N LEU A 92 -3.56 0.70 6.22
CA LEU A 92 -2.68 1.51 5.39
C LEU A 92 -3.46 2.61 4.65
N GLU A 93 -4.66 2.31 4.15
CA GLU A 93 -5.61 3.29 3.58
C GLU A 93 -5.95 4.38 4.61
N ASP A 94 -6.41 3.98 5.79
CA ASP A 94 -6.79 4.89 6.88
C ASP A 94 -5.60 5.74 7.30
N ALA A 95 -4.41 5.14 7.45
CA ALA A 95 -3.18 5.84 7.79
C ALA A 95 -2.82 6.90 6.74
N GLN A 96 -2.82 6.54 5.46
CA GLN A 96 -2.52 7.51 4.40
C GLN A 96 -3.56 8.64 4.35
N ALA A 97 -4.84 8.32 4.50
CA ALA A 97 -5.92 9.30 4.51
C ALA A 97 -5.86 10.26 5.71
N VAL A 98 -5.40 9.79 6.88
CA VAL A 98 -5.20 10.65 8.05
C VAL A 98 -3.94 11.51 7.88
N LEU A 99 -2.81 10.90 7.54
CA LEU A 99 -1.54 11.63 7.45
C LEU A 99 -1.56 12.71 6.36
N SER A 100 -2.21 12.44 5.23
CA SER A 100 -2.40 13.43 4.14
C SER A 100 -3.27 14.62 4.52
N ARG A 101 -4.09 14.49 5.57
CA ARG A 101 -4.99 15.55 6.06
C ARG A 101 -4.51 16.17 7.37
N LEU A 102 -3.31 15.81 7.83
CA LEU A 102 -2.71 16.41 9.02
C LEU A 102 -2.65 17.93 8.86
N ARG A 103 -3.11 18.62 9.89
CA ARG A 103 -3.08 20.07 9.91
C ARG A 103 -1.64 20.53 10.12
N SER A 104 -1.05 21.17 9.12
CA SER A 104 0.37 21.59 9.08
C SER A 104 1.36 20.41 9.13
N PRO A 105 1.51 19.66 8.03
CA PRO A 105 2.42 18.51 7.97
C PRO A 105 3.88 18.87 8.27
N GLU A 106 4.28 20.12 8.05
CA GLU A 106 5.62 20.65 8.37
C GLU A 106 5.98 20.54 9.86
N ARG A 107 4.99 20.47 10.75
CA ARG A 107 5.21 20.29 12.18
C ARG A 107 5.58 18.85 12.57
N PHE A 108 5.31 17.90 11.67
CA PHE A 108 5.50 16.47 11.92
C PHE A 108 6.70 15.96 11.09
N PRO A 109 7.84 15.66 11.74
CA PRO A 109 9.05 15.30 11.02
C PRO A 109 8.86 13.98 10.25
N GLY A 110 9.36 13.94 9.02
CA GLY A 110 9.35 12.71 8.21
C GLY A 110 7.99 12.34 7.61
N THR A 111 6.97 13.22 7.67
CA THR A 111 5.63 12.95 7.11
C THR A 111 5.67 12.54 5.64
N GLY A 112 6.45 13.25 4.81
CA GLY A 112 6.60 12.94 3.38
C GLY A 112 7.11 11.51 3.14
N PRO A 113 8.30 11.14 3.64
CA PRO A 113 8.81 9.76 3.54
C PRO A 113 7.84 8.69 4.09
N ILE A 114 7.11 8.99 5.16
CA ILE A 114 6.10 8.06 5.71
C ILE A 114 4.93 7.88 4.75
N LEU A 115 4.44 8.95 4.12
CA LEU A 115 3.38 8.88 3.10
C LEU A 115 3.82 8.06 1.88
N GLU A 116 5.06 8.20 1.43
CA GLU A 116 5.63 7.40 0.35
C GLU A 116 5.69 5.91 0.73
N LEU A 117 6.14 5.59 1.96
CA LEU A 117 6.14 4.24 2.48
C LEU A 117 4.73 3.63 2.52
N LEU A 118 3.73 4.40 3.00
CA LEU A 118 2.34 3.96 3.04
C LEU A 118 1.79 3.72 1.63
N ALA A 119 2.07 4.62 0.68
CA ALA A 119 1.64 4.48 -0.70
C ALA A 119 2.27 3.26 -1.39
N ALA A 120 3.56 2.97 -1.14
CA ALA A 120 4.21 1.76 -1.60
C ALA A 120 3.57 0.50 -0.98
N ALA A 121 3.42 0.47 0.35
CA ALA A 121 2.84 -0.67 1.06
C ALA A 121 1.41 -0.96 0.62
N ARG A 122 0.60 0.06 0.35
CA ARG A 122 -0.76 -0.11 -0.19
C ARG A 122 -0.76 -0.75 -1.57
N ARG A 123 0.13 -0.31 -2.47
CA ARG A 123 0.24 -0.89 -3.81
C ARG A 123 0.63 -2.36 -3.74
N ASP A 124 1.61 -2.69 -2.92
CA ASP A 124 2.13 -4.05 -2.79
C ASP A 124 1.11 -4.99 -2.12
N VAL A 125 0.49 -4.56 -1.01
CA VAL A 125 -0.59 -5.32 -0.34
C VAL A 125 -1.81 -5.45 -1.25
N GLY A 126 -2.14 -4.41 -2.02
CA GLY A 126 -3.22 -4.43 -3.02
C GLY A 126 -2.97 -5.49 -4.10
N ALA A 127 -1.77 -5.53 -4.67
CA ALA A 127 -1.37 -6.57 -5.62
C ALA A 127 -1.54 -7.99 -5.04
N CYS A 128 -1.19 -8.20 -3.77
CA CYS A 128 -1.40 -9.48 -3.10
C CYS A 128 -2.88 -9.86 -2.91
N LEU A 129 -3.77 -8.87 -2.77
CA LEU A 129 -5.21 -9.10 -2.68
C LEU A 129 -5.84 -9.38 -4.05
N GLU A 130 -5.30 -8.82 -5.13
CA GLU A 130 -5.74 -9.08 -6.51
C GLU A 130 -5.51 -10.55 -6.94
N LEU A 131 -4.55 -11.25 -6.32
CA LEU A 131 -4.30 -12.67 -6.57
C LEU A 131 -5.41 -13.60 -6.02
N VAL A 132 -6.31 -13.09 -5.17
CA VAL A 132 -7.44 -13.87 -4.66
C VAL A 132 -8.49 -14.02 -5.76
N ARG A 133 -8.76 -15.25 -6.21
CA ARG A 133 -9.81 -15.53 -7.21
C ARG A 133 -11.15 -14.88 -6.80
N PRO A 134 -11.79 -14.07 -7.67
CA PRO A 134 -13.17 -13.62 -7.45
C PRO A 134 -14.11 -14.83 -7.57
N GLY A 135 -14.35 -15.55 -6.48
CA GLY A 135 -15.24 -16.71 -6.49
C GLY A 135 -15.00 -17.77 -5.42
N SER A 136 -13.84 -17.80 -4.74
CA SER A 136 -13.62 -18.72 -3.60
C SER A 136 -14.43 -18.35 -2.35
N TRP A 137 -15.15 -17.23 -2.41
CA TRP A 137 -15.99 -16.74 -1.33
C TRP A 137 -17.32 -17.50 -1.31
N LYS A 138 -17.34 -18.66 -0.64
CA LYS A 138 -18.59 -19.08 0.01
C LYS A 138 -18.93 -18.00 1.01
N LYS A 139 -20.00 -17.24 0.71
CA LYS A 139 -20.69 -16.37 1.65
C LYS A 139 -21.00 -17.17 2.92
N SER A 140 -20.11 -17.10 3.90
CA SER A 140 -20.54 -17.12 5.29
C SER A 140 -21.16 -15.75 5.55
N LEU A 141 -22.30 -15.49 4.91
CA LEU A 141 -23.26 -14.49 5.39
C LEU A 141 -23.91 -15.11 6.62
N ARG A 142 -23.15 -15.32 7.68
CA ARG A 142 -23.78 -15.22 8.99
C ARG A 142 -23.87 -13.71 9.19
N PRO A 143 -25.08 -13.13 9.25
CA PRO A 143 -25.21 -11.72 9.61
C PRO A 143 -24.36 -11.51 10.86
N PRO A 144 -23.53 -10.46 10.95
CA PRO A 144 -23.00 -10.07 12.24
C PRO A 144 -24.22 -10.03 13.15
N ARG A 145 -24.21 -10.74 14.29
CA ARG A 145 -25.20 -10.46 15.33
C ARG A 145 -25.04 -8.97 15.59
N THR A 146 -25.98 -8.18 15.07
CA THR A 146 -26.00 -6.73 15.20
C THR A 146 -26.28 -6.48 16.66
N ARG A 147 -25.24 -6.56 17.51
CA ARG A 147 -25.26 -5.77 18.72
C ARG A 147 -25.48 -4.35 18.22
N PRO A 148 -26.51 -3.64 18.68
CA PRO A 148 -26.65 -2.23 18.40
C PRO A 148 -25.31 -1.59 18.76
N GLN A 149 -24.56 -1.15 17.76
CA GLN A 149 -23.43 -0.27 18.03
C GLN A 149 -24.07 1.05 18.40
N THR A 150 -24.43 1.19 19.67
CA THR A 150 -24.63 2.49 20.33
C THR A 150 -23.30 3.25 20.45
N ARG A 151 -22.25 2.83 19.73
CA ARG A 151 -20.99 3.54 19.63
C ARG A 151 -21.22 4.70 18.69
N ARG A 152 -21.28 5.90 19.26
CA ARG A 152 -21.02 7.13 18.49
C ARG A 152 -19.78 6.88 17.62
N ALA A 153 -19.85 7.26 16.36
CA ALA A 153 -18.66 7.36 15.53
C ALA A 153 -17.61 8.17 16.30
N ASP A 154 -16.36 7.69 16.33
CA ASP A 154 -15.28 8.42 16.96
C ASP A 154 -15.21 9.83 16.34
N SER A 155 -14.98 10.85 17.16
CA SER A 155 -14.77 12.19 16.61
C SER A 155 -13.58 12.18 15.66
N PRO A 156 -13.53 13.05 14.64
CA PRO A 156 -12.41 13.09 13.69
C PRO A 156 -11.03 13.13 14.38
N GLY A 157 -10.89 13.90 15.47
CA GLY A 157 -9.67 13.94 16.26
C GLY A 157 -9.35 12.65 17.02
N CYS A 158 -10.36 11.92 17.52
CA CYS A 158 -10.14 10.61 18.14
C CYS A 158 -9.69 9.56 17.12
N HIS A 159 -10.27 9.59 15.91
CA HIS A 159 -9.87 8.69 14.83
C HIS A 159 -8.43 8.98 14.37
N GLU A 160 -8.09 10.25 14.14
CA GLU A 160 -6.74 10.70 13.80
C GLU A 160 -5.70 10.21 14.83
N ALA A 161 -5.96 10.49 16.10
CA ALA A 161 -5.08 10.05 17.17
C ALA A 161 -4.95 8.52 17.21
N SER A 162 -6.06 7.79 17.06
CA SER A 162 -6.04 6.32 17.04
C SER A 162 -5.15 5.80 15.90
N VAL A 163 -5.25 6.38 14.72
CA VAL A 163 -4.42 6.00 13.56
C VAL A 163 -2.94 6.29 13.82
N ILE A 164 -2.60 7.48 14.32
CA ILE A 164 -1.20 7.88 14.57
C ILE A 164 -0.56 7.01 15.66
N PHE A 165 -1.25 6.78 16.78
CA PHE A 165 -0.74 5.92 17.86
C PHE A 165 -0.60 4.45 17.44
N ASN A 166 -1.39 3.97 16.47
CA ASN A 166 -1.27 2.60 15.94
C ASN A 166 -0.32 2.48 14.74
N LEU A 167 0.21 3.59 14.19
CA LEU A 167 1.01 3.58 12.96
C LEU A 167 2.27 2.74 13.07
N LEU A 168 3.01 2.88 14.18
CA LEU A 168 4.23 2.11 14.40
C LEU A 168 3.94 0.60 14.45
N ARG A 169 2.86 0.20 15.14
CA ARG A 169 2.43 -1.21 15.19
C ARG A 169 2.00 -1.72 13.81
N LEU A 170 1.25 -0.92 13.06
CA LEU A 170 0.80 -1.28 11.71
C LEU A 170 2.02 -1.59 10.81
N LEU A 171 3.02 -0.72 10.82
CA LEU A 171 4.19 -0.83 9.94
C LEU A 171 5.22 -1.87 10.40
N THR A 172 5.48 -1.98 11.70
CA THR A 172 6.56 -2.85 12.22
C THR A 172 6.09 -4.25 12.60
N TRP A 173 4.79 -4.43 12.84
CA TRP A 173 4.25 -5.70 13.31
C TRP A 173 3.20 -6.27 12.36
N ASP A 174 2.11 -5.54 12.10
CA ASP A 174 1.03 -6.08 11.28
C ASP A 174 1.48 -6.31 9.82
N LEU A 175 2.24 -5.36 9.26
CA LEU A 175 2.79 -5.45 7.91
C LEU A 175 3.87 -6.53 7.79
N ARG A 176 4.75 -6.64 8.80
CA ARG A 176 5.73 -7.73 8.88
C ARG A 176 5.04 -9.10 8.89
N LEU A 177 3.98 -9.26 9.68
CA LEU A 177 3.27 -10.53 9.76
C LEU A 177 2.66 -10.97 8.43
N VAL A 178 2.14 -10.03 7.62
CA VAL A 178 1.64 -10.38 6.28
C VAL A 178 2.79 -10.64 5.29
N ALA A 179 3.94 -9.98 5.47
CA ALA A 179 5.15 -10.26 4.70
C ALA A 179 5.76 -11.65 4.98
N ASP A 180 5.60 -12.14 6.20
CA ASP A 180 5.99 -13.50 6.58
C ASP A 180 4.99 -14.54 6.06
N SER A 181 3.70 -14.18 5.99
CA SER A 181 2.62 -15.11 5.61
C SER A 181 2.40 -15.23 4.10
N GLY A 182 2.79 -14.23 3.31
CA GLY A 182 2.65 -14.24 1.85
C GLY A 182 1.23 -13.91 1.34
N PRO A 183 0.96 -14.07 0.02
CA PRO A 183 -0.37 -13.84 -0.54
C PRO A 183 -1.38 -14.83 0.03
N CYS A 184 -2.62 -14.40 0.12
CA CYS A 184 -3.69 -15.25 0.63
C CYS A 184 -4.31 -16.09 -0.50
N LEU A 185 -3.60 -17.14 -0.91
CA LEU A 185 -4.00 -18.11 -1.92
C LEU A 185 -4.70 -19.33 -1.30
#